data_AF-A0A7H8KNB4-F1
#
_entry.id   AF-A0A7H8KNB4-F1
#
_cell.length_a   1.000
_cell.length_b   1.000
_cell.length_c   1.000
_cell.angle_alpha   90.00
_cell.angle_beta   90.00
_cell.angle_gamma   90.00
#
_symmetry.space_group_name_H-M   'P 1'
#
loop_
_entity.id
_entity.type
_entity.pdbx_description
1 polymer ?
#
loop_
_entity_poly.entity_id
_entity_poly.type
_entity_poly.pdbx_seq_one_letter_code
_entity_poly.pdbx_strand_id
1 'polypeptide(L)'
;MANPAKNVKVTQALKKALAENFEVVLASVTLTEALQGGSVRCTNVHRYLKTLGAEAVISVDAGLAKEAAQVLDKARPRKDCTIDSLVVAVAAKRQGRVAIVTSDPRDIARLMGATSLAGRSSVVQV
;
A
#
# COMPACT_ATOMS: atom_id res chain seq x y z
N MET A 1 -15.78 -5.99 -14.96
CA MET A 1 -16.69 -5.61 -13.86
C MET A 1 -15.93 -5.60 -12.54
N ALA A 2 -16.00 -4.52 -11.76
CA ALA A 2 -15.37 -4.48 -10.44
C ALA A 2 -16.07 -5.46 -9.49
N ASN A 3 -15.33 -6.31 -8.78
CA ASN A 3 -15.90 -7.24 -7.80
C ASN A 3 -16.42 -6.44 -6.58
N PRO A 4 -17.73 -6.37 -6.34
CA PRO A 4 -18.30 -5.56 -5.26
C PRO A 4 -17.79 -5.98 -3.86
N ALA A 5 -17.44 -7.25 -3.66
CA ALA A 5 -16.92 -7.75 -2.39
C ALA A 5 -15.55 -7.15 -2.02
N LYS A 6 -14.68 -6.88 -3.01
CA LYS A 6 -13.37 -6.25 -2.77
C LYS A 6 -13.51 -4.80 -2.31
N ASN A 7 -14.47 -4.06 -2.88
CA ASN A 7 -14.70 -2.66 -2.50
C ASN A 7 -15.23 -2.51 -1.07
N VAL A 8 -16.02 -3.49 -0.58
CA VAL A 8 -16.50 -3.52 0.80
C VAL A 8 -15.34 -3.73 1.78
N LYS A 9 -14.43 -4.65 1.50
CA LYS A 9 -13.28 -4.95 2.36
C LYS A 9 -12.30 -3.79 2.47
N VAL A 10 -11.99 -3.11 1.36
CA VAL A 10 -11.17 -1.88 1.38
C VAL A 10 -11.83 -0.82 2.24
N THR A 11 -13.13 -0.56 2.05
CA THR A 11 -13.86 0.44 2.83
C THR A 11 -13.89 0.11 4.33
N GLN A 12 -14.04 -1.17 4.68
CA GLN A 12 -13.99 -1.62 6.07
C GLN A 12 -12.60 -1.46 6.69
N ALA A 13 -11.53 -1.80 5.95
CA ALA A 13 -10.16 -1.61 6.40
C ALA A 13 -9.86 -0.14 6.68
N LEU A 14 -10.31 0.77 5.81
CA LEU A 14 -10.16 2.22 6.00
C LEU A 14 -10.95 2.74 7.20
N LYS A 15 -12.21 2.32 7.36
CA LYS A 15 -13.02 2.71 8.54
C LYS A 15 -12.38 2.24 9.84
N LYS A 16 -11.84 1.02 9.86
CA LYS A 16 -11.13 0.48 11.02
C LYS A 16 -9.85 1.28 11.30
N ALA A 17 -9.06 1.57 10.28
CA ALA A 17 -7.85 2.39 10.41
C ALA A 17 -8.17 3.75 11.03
N LEU A 18 -9.21 4.44 10.54
CA LEU A 18 -9.65 5.71 11.10
C LEU A 18 -10.14 5.58 12.56
N ALA A 19 -10.93 4.55 12.88
CA ALA A 19 -11.39 4.30 14.24
C ALA A 19 -10.25 3.98 15.23
N GLU A 20 -9.16 3.39 14.74
CA GLU A 20 -7.95 3.09 15.50
C GLU A 20 -6.90 4.22 15.44
N ASN A 21 -7.26 5.39 14.89
CA ASN A 21 -6.38 6.57 14.73
C ASN A 21 -5.10 6.29 13.93
N PHE A 22 -5.16 5.38 12.95
CA PHE A 22 -4.09 5.27 11.97
C PHE A 22 -4.15 6.42 10.97
N GLU A 23 -2.99 6.97 10.67
CA GLU A 23 -2.79 7.79 9.48
C GLU A 23 -2.87 6.91 8.23
N VAL A 24 -3.68 7.31 7.26
CA VAL A 24 -3.82 6.60 5.98
C VAL A 24 -2.95 7.29 4.95
N VAL A 25 -1.98 6.55 4.39
CA VAL A 25 -1.06 7.03 3.36
C VAL A 25 -1.08 6.14 2.12
N LEU A 26 -0.71 6.70 0.98
CA LEU A 26 -0.60 6.01 -0.31
C LEU A 26 0.74 6.35 -0.98
N ALA A 27 1.43 5.36 -1.54
CA ALA A 27 2.56 5.64 -2.43
C ALA A 27 2.08 6.24 -3.76
N SER A 28 2.73 7.29 -4.25
CA SER A 28 2.31 8.00 -5.47
C SER A 28 2.20 7.09 -6.70
N VAL A 29 3.02 6.05 -6.79
CA VAL A 29 2.98 5.08 -7.91
C VAL A 29 1.70 4.23 -7.91
N THR A 30 1.14 3.94 -6.75
CA THR A 30 -0.13 3.19 -6.63
C THR A 30 -1.31 4.03 -7.13
N LEU A 31 -1.18 5.36 -7.13
CA LEU A 31 -2.17 6.25 -7.71
C LEU A 31 -2.29 6.03 -9.23
N THR A 32 -1.18 5.79 -9.92
CA THR A 32 -1.18 5.50 -11.35
C THR A 32 -2.01 4.26 -11.65
N GLU A 33 -1.81 3.16 -10.92
CA GLU A 33 -2.61 1.93 -11.07
C GLU A 33 -4.09 2.17 -10.74
N ALA A 34 -4.34 2.91 -9.66
CA ALA A 34 -5.69 3.24 -9.22
C ALA A 34 -6.47 4.10 -10.23
N LEU A 35 -5.79 4.99 -10.96
CA LEU A 35 -6.38 5.88 -11.97
C LEU A 35 -6.42 5.25 -13.37
N GLN A 36 -5.48 4.37 -13.71
CA GLN A 36 -5.42 3.69 -15.01
C GLN A 36 -6.58 2.70 -15.20
N GLY A 37 -7.09 2.10 -14.12
CA GLY A 37 -8.13 1.07 -14.15
C GLY A 37 -9.54 1.59 -14.48
N GLY A 38 -9.78 2.08 -15.71
CA GLY A 38 -10.96 2.80 -16.20
C GLY A 38 -12.36 2.18 -16.09
N SER A 39 -12.82 1.78 -14.90
CA SER A 39 -14.22 1.45 -14.60
C SER A 39 -14.62 2.00 -13.23
N VAL A 40 -15.91 1.96 -12.88
CA VAL A 40 -16.57 2.41 -11.62
C VAL A 40 -15.75 2.24 -10.31
N ARG A 41 -14.81 1.29 -10.24
CA ARG A 41 -13.78 1.17 -9.19
C ARG A 41 -12.96 2.46 -9.01
N CYS A 42 -12.59 3.11 -10.11
CA CYS A 42 -11.90 4.40 -10.17
C CYS A 42 -12.70 5.50 -9.49
N THR A 43 -14.02 5.58 -9.66
CA THR A 43 -14.79 6.71 -9.13
C THR A 43 -14.80 6.72 -7.59
N ASN A 44 -14.91 5.56 -6.95
CA ASN A 44 -14.91 5.47 -5.49
C ASN A 44 -13.51 5.64 -4.90
N VAL A 45 -12.49 5.05 -5.53
CA VAL A 45 -11.08 5.23 -5.12
C VAL A 45 -10.66 6.68 -5.34
N HIS A 46 -10.98 7.29 -6.49
CA HIS A 46 -10.71 8.69 -6.78
C HIS A 46 -11.48 9.65 -5.86
N ARG A 47 -12.75 9.34 -5.51
CA ARG A 47 -13.51 10.13 -4.53
C ARG A 47 -12.88 10.04 -3.14
N TYR A 48 -12.44 8.86 -2.71
CA TYR A 48 -11.74 8.69 -1.45
C TYR A 48 -10.37 9.37 -1.46
N LEU A 49 -9.62 9.27 -2.55
CA LEU A 49 -8.33 9.97 -2.71
C LEU A 49 -8.50 11.49 -2.72
N LYS A 50 -9.63 12.02 -3.19
CA LYS A 50 -9.97 13.44 -3.04
C LYS A 50 -10.26 13.84 -1.59
N THR A 51 -10.71 12.91 -0.75
CA THR A 51 -10.90 13.15 0.69
C THR A 51 -9.60 13.01 1.48
N LEU A 52 -8.64 12.26 0.95
CA LEU A 52 -7.28 12.25 1.46
C LEU A 52 -6.61 13.56 1.01
N GLY A 53 -6.07 14.33 1.96
CA GLY A 53 -5.26 15.50 1.61
C GLY A 53 -4.07 15.10 0.74
N ALA A 54 -3.52 16.05 -0.04
CA ALA A 54 -2.34 15.79 -0.87
C ALA A 54 -1.15 15.24 -0.06
N GLU A 55 -1.07 15.58 1.23
CA GLU A 55 -0.07 15.11 2.20
C GLU A 55 -0.14 13.60 2.48
N ALA A 56 -1.29 12.96 2.23
CA ALA A 56 -1.44 11.51 2.36
C ALA A 56 -0.82 10.74 1.19
N VAL A 57 -0.47 11.42 0.09
CA VAL A 57 0.21 10.81 -1.06
C VAL A 57 1.71 11.01 -0.93
N ILE A 58 2.43 9.93 -0.69
CA ILE A 58 3.88 9.93 -0.52
C ILE A 58 4.54 9.81 -1.89
N SER A 59 5.19 10.89 -2.33
CA SER A 59 6.00 10.89 -3.54
C SER A 59 7.18 9.93 -3.43
N VAL A 60 7.31 9.04 -4.41
CA VAL A 60 8.50 8.19 -4.54
C VAL A 60 9.68 9.01 -5.08
N ASP A 61 10.71 9.16 -4.27
CA ASP A 61 11.99 9.75 -4.65
C ASP A 61 13.05 8.67 -4.92
N ALA A 62 14.27 9.11 -5.25
CA ALA A 62 15.41 8.22 -5.50
C ALA A 62 15.80 7.40 -4.25
N GLY A 63 15.58 7.93 -3.05
CA GLY A 63 15.88 7.23 -1.80
C GLY A 63 14.95 6.04 -1.59
N LEU A 64 13.64 6.26 -1.72
CA LEU A 64 12.63 5.21 -1.66
C LEU A 64 12.81 4.16 -2.76
N ALA A 65 13.16 4.59 -3.99
CA ALA A 65 13.44 3.69 -5.09
C ALA A 65 14.65 2.77 -4.80
N LYS A 66 15.73 3.32 -4.21
CA LYS A 66 16.91 2.54 -3.81
C LYS A 66 16.58 1.54 -2.71
N GLU A 67 15.77 1.92 -1.74
CA GLU A 67 15.33 1.02 -0.67
C GLU A 67 14.45 -0.10 -1.21
N ALA A 68 13.48 0.21 -2.06
CA ALA A 68 12.66 -0.79 -2.73
C ALA A 68 13.51 -1.81 -3.52
N ALA A 69 14.55 -1.34 -4.22
CA ALA A 69 15.50 -2.24 -4.89
C ALA A 69 16.23 -3.18 -3.91
N GLN A 70 16.64 -2.69 -2.74
CA GLN A 70 17.24 -3.52 -1.69
C GLN A 70 16.25 -4.53 -1.11
N VAL A 71 14.97 -4.17 -0.98
CA VAL A 71 13.91 -5.08 -0.55
C VAL A 71 13.74 -6.21 -1.56
N LEU A 72 13.68 -5.88 -2.86
CA LEU A 72 13.56 -6.87 -3.93
C LEU A 72 14.72 -7.86 -3.94
N ASP A 73 15.96 -7.37 -3.84
CA ASP A 73 17.17 -8.20 -3.86
C ASP A 73 17.20 -9.20 -2.68
N LYS A 74 16.82 -8.73 -1.49
CA LYS A 74 16.75 -9.57 -0.28
C LYS A 74 15.57 -10.55 -0.30
N ALA A 75 14.38 -10.09 -0.70
CA ALA A 75 13.16 -10.89 -0.63
C ALA A 75 13.06 -11.93 -1.74
N ARG A 76 13.72 -11.70 -2.88
CA ARG A 76 13.68 -12.55 -4.09
C ARG A 76 12.26 -13.03 -4.43
N PRO A 77 11.33 -12.11 -4.75
CA PRO A 77 9.93 -12.46 -5.02
C PRO A 77 9.74 -13.15 -6.39
N ARG A 78 8.55 -13.72 -6.63
CA ARG A 78 8.27 -14.62 -7.78
C ARG A 78 7.94 -13.92 -9.12
N LYS A 79 8.28 -12.63 -9.27
CA LYS A 79 8.00 -11.66 -10.36
C LYS A 79 6.90 -10.64 -10.01
N ASP A 80 6.96 -9.47 -10.66
CA ASP A 80 5.99 -8.35 -10.61
C ASP A 80 5.77 -7.63 -9.26
N CYS A 81 6.76 -7.64 -8.37
CA CYS A 81 6.67 -6.97 -7.06
C CYS A 81 7.29 -5.56 -7.00
N THR A 82 7.56 -4.91 -8.14
CA THR A 82 8.25 -3.59 -8.14
C THR A 82 7.44 -2.54 -7.39
N ILE A 83 6.14 -2.40 -7.68
CA ILE A 83 5.28 -1.43 -6.99
C ILE A 83 5.07 -1.84 -5.52
N ASP A 84 4.86 -3.13 -5.26
CA ASP A 84 4.75 -3.64 -3.89
C ASP A 84 5.99 -3.33 -3.04
N SER A 85 7.19 -3.43 -3.63
CA SER A 85 8.44 -3.09 -2.94
C SER A 85 8.55 -1.60 -2.60
N LEU A 86 7.99 -0.72 -3.44
CA LEU A 86 7.90 0.72 -3.16
C LEU A 86 6.91 0.99 -2.02
N VAL A 87 5.76 0.31 -2.01
CA VAL A 87 4.78 0.40 -0.91
C VAL A 87 5.42 -0.03 0.42
N VAL A 88 6.17 -1.13 0.39
CA VAL A 88 6.90 -1.63 1.57
C VAL A 88 8.02 -0.67 2.01
N ALA A 89 8.74 -0.04 1.08
CA ALA A 89 9.75 0.97 1.40
C ALA A 89 9.14 2.21 2.06
N VAL A 90 8.01 2.72 1.54
CA VAL A 90 7.25 3.81 2.16
C VAL A 90 6.82 3.43 3.57
N ALA A 91 6.24 2.24 3.74
CA ALA A 91 5.84 1.71 5.04
C ALA A 91 7.02 1.62 6.03
N ALA A 92 8.17 1.15 5.57
CA ALA A 92 9.37 1.00 6.41
C ALA A 92 9.88 2.34 6.95
N LYS A 93 9.65 3.45 6.25
CA LYS A 93 10.02 4.81 6.68
C LYS A 93 9.07 5.42 7.70
N ARG A 94 7.86 4.88 7.87
CA ARG A 94 6.89 5.38 8.85
C ARG A 94 7.30 4.95 10.26
N GLN A 95 7.07 5.82 11.22
CA GLN A 95 7.27 5.54 12.64
C GLN A 95 6.07 4.80 13.22
N GLY A 96 6.28 4.03 14.29
CA GLY A 96 5.21 3.32 14.99
C GLY A 96 4.72 2.04 14.28
N ARG A 97 3.49 1.64 14.61
CA ARG A 97 2.83 0.46 14.04
C ARG A 97 2.35 0.76 12.63
N VAL A 98 2.53 -0.19 11.71
CA VAL A 98 2.15 -0.02 10.30
C VAL A 98 1.28 -1.18 9.85
N ALA A 99 0.23 -0.90 9.07
CA ALA A 99 -0.59 -1.91 8.42
C ALA A 99 -0.57 -1.68 6.91
N ILE A 100 -0.20 -2.70 6.12
CA ILE A 100 -0.26 -2.63 4.66
C ILE A 100 -1.54 -3.34 4.19
N VAL A 101 -2.40 -2.60 3.49
CA VAL A 101 -3.66 -3.11 2.94
C VAL A 101 -3.43 -3.59 1.50
N THR A 102 -3.69 -4.85 1.21
CA THR A 102 -3.38 -5.45 -0.11
C THR A 102 -4.33 -6.60 -0.47
N SER A 103 -4.52 -6.86 -1.77
CA SER A 103 -5.18 -8.09 -2.22
C SER A 103 -4.26 -9.32 -2.19
N ASP A 104 -2.94 -9.10 -2.16
CA ASP A 104 -1.92 -10.12 -2.38
C ASP A 104 -0.99 -10.21 -1.15
N PRO A 105 -1.51 -10.71 -0.01
CA PRO A 105 -0.82 -10.62 1.27
C PRO A 105 0.46 -11.45 1.35
N ARG A 106 0.61 -12.48 0.50
CA ARG A 106 1.78 -13.36 0.50
C ARG A 106 3.02 -12.66 -0.02
N ASP A 107 2.88 -11.86 -1.08
CA ASP A 107 4.00 -11.14 -1.68
C ASP A 107 4.43 -9.98 -0.77
N ILE A 108 3.45 -9.23 -0.24
CA ILE A 108 3.72 -8.18 0.75
C ILE A 108 4.38 -8.75 2.01
N ALA A 109 3.88 -9.85 2.58
CA ALA A 109 4.51 -10.45 3.76
C ALA A 109 5.96 -10.87 3.50
N ARG A 110 6.25 -11.41 2.31
CA ARG A 110 7.62 -11.78 1.90
C ARG A 110 8.54 -10.56 1.81
N LEU A 111 8.07 -9.48 1.18
CA LEU A 111 8.82 -8.22 1.06
C LEU A 111 9.06 -7.57 2.43
N MET A 112 8.04 -7.56 3.30
CA MET A 112 8.17 -7.01 4.65
C MET A 112 9.23 -7.75 5.48
N GLY A 113 9.33 -9.07 5.30
CA GLY A 113 10.39 -9.89 5.93
C GLY A 113 11.82 -9.46 5.57
N ALA A 114 12.01 -8.69 4.48
CA ALA A 114 13.30 -8.14 4.08
C ALA A 114 13.58 -6.72 4.60
N THR A 115 12.75 -6.18 5.49
CA THR A 115 12.85 -4.80 6.03
C THR A 115 12.88 -4.74 7.56
N SER A 116 13.04 -3.53 8.11
CA SER A 116 12.91 -3.23 9.55
C SER A 116 11.47 -3.20 10.07
N LEU A 117 10.49 -3.63 9.26
CA LEU A 117 9.09 -3.69 9.66
C LEU A 117 8.78 -4.86 10.62
N ALA A 118 9.67 -5.84 10.75
CA ALA A 118 9.50 -6.99 11.62
C ALA A 118 9.07 -6.57 13.05
N GLY A 119 7.98 -7.17 13.54
CA GLY A 119 7.45 -6.95 14.90
C GLY A 119 6.59 -5.68 15.10
N ARG A 120 6.56 -4.74 14.15
CA ARG A 120 5.72 -3.53 14.22
C ARG A 120 4.72 -3.40 13.08
N SER A 121 4.63 -4.41 12.22
CA SER A 121 3.83 -4.34 11.01
C SER A 121 2.83 -5.49 10.85
N SER A 122 1.70 -5.21 10.23
CA SER A 122 0.71 -6.22 9.85
C SER A 122 0.30 -6.12 8.39
N VAL A 123 -0.22 -7.21 7.83
CA VAL A 123 -0.80 -7.26 6.48
C VAL A 123 -2.31 -7.41 6.62
N VAL A 124 -3.07 -6.53 5.97
CA VAL A 124 -4.54 -6.54 5.96
C VAL A 124 -5.01 -6.92 4.57
N GLN A 125 -5.63 -8.10 4.44
CA GLN A 125 -6.11 -8.60 3.16
C GLN A 125 -7.47 -8.01 2.78
N VAL A 126 -7.62 -7.56 1.52
CA VAL A 126 -8.86 -6.99 0.96
C VAL A 126 -9.32 -7.62 -0.35
#